data_AF-A0A1F3LU87-F1
#
_entry.id   AF-A0A1F3LU87-F1
#
_cell.length_a   1.000
_cell.length_b   1.000
_cell.length_c   1.000
_cell.angle_alpha   90.00
_cell.angle_beta   90.00
_cell.angle_gamma   90.00
#
_symmetry.space_group_name_H-M   'P 1'
#
loop_
_entity.id
_entity.type
_entity.pdbx_description
1 polymer ?
#
loop_
_entity_poly.entity_id
_entity_poly.type
_entity_poly.pdbx_seq_one_letter_code
_entity_poly.pdbx_strand_id
1 'polypeptide(L)'
;MIGYGFLLISVILIIATLIVSAKTRKQANEGKQRKSSGTLSQNTIDMLKDEKGIYYQGEAFDSDIEKLEHDIEKLEKENKIWEMKFSFVCSKRENATILEKNGENLNALKIYLENIDFCENKATKLNYNNYAHDINRAIILYSKTNQHEVLKGFLSKLITRYKNEKECQDWIKRLSKLQ
;
A
#
# COMPACT_ATOMS: atom_id res chain seq x y z
N MET A 1 -5.90 4.20 -13.43
CA MET A 1 -6.02 3.32 -12.26
C MET A 1 -5.72 4.12 -11.00
N ILE A 2 -6.72 4.83 -10.49
CA ILE A 2 -6.72 5.46 -9.17
C ILE A 2 -7.75 4.61 -8.41
N GLY A 3 -7.32 3.72 -7.53
CA GLY A 3 -8.26 2.75 -6.96
C GLY A 3 -7.87 2.19 -5.60
N TYR A 4 -6.60 1.83 -5.40
CA TYR A 4 -6.22 1.15 -4.17
C TYR A 4 -5.90 2.10 -3.00
N GLY A 5 -5.36 3.30 -3.27
CA GLY A 5 -5.07 4.28 -2.21
C GLY A 5 -6.33 4.88 -1.56
N PHE A 6 -7.36 5.17 -2.36
CA PHE A 6 -8.61 5.75 -1.87
C PHE A 6 -9.43 4.75 -1.04
N LEU A 7 -9.45 3.48 -1.46
CA LEU A 7 -10.11 2.41 -0.71
C LEU A 7 -9.44 2.18 0.65
N LEU A 8 -8.10 2.17 0.71
CA LEU A 8 -7.37 1.97 1.96
C LEU A 8 -7.63 3.12 2.96
N ILE A 9 -7.60 4.38 2.49
CA ILE A 9 -7.90 5.56 3.32
C ILE A 9 -9.35 5.53 3.81
N SER A 10 -10.31 5.13 2.96
CA SER A 10 -11.72 5.02 3.34
C SER A 10 -11.97 3.95 4.40
N VAL A 11 -11.30 2.80 4.31
CA VAL A 11 -11.41 1.71 5.29
C VAL A 11 -10.78 2.12 6.62
N ILE A 12 -9.62 2.78 6.59
CA ILE A 12 -8.98 3.31 7.80
C ILE A 12 -9.87 4.37 8.48
N LEU A 13 -10.50 5.27 7.71
CA LEU A 13 -11.45 6.25 8.23
C LEU A 13 -12.67 5.59 8.87
N ILE A 14 -13.24 4.56 8.25
CA ILE A 14 -14.40 3.83 8.80
C ILE A 14 -14.00 3.13 10.11
N ILE A 15 -12.85 2.45 10.15
CA ILE A 15 -12.34 1.77 11.34
C ILE A 15 -12.06 2.79 12.46
N ALA A 16 -11.40 3.91 12.15
CA ALA A 16 -11.15 4.98 13.13
C ALA A 16 -12.47 5.57 13.68
N THR A 17 -13.49 5.73 12.83
CA THR A 17 -14.80 6.25 13.26
C THR A 17 -15.53 5.26 14.18
N LEU A 18 -15.40 3.96 13.92
CA LEU A 18 -15.93 2.90 14.76
C LEU A 18 -15.20 2.83 16.12
N ILE A 19 -13.86 2.95 16.13
CA ILE A 19 -13.05 2.98 17.35
C ILE A 19 -13.38 4.22 18.20
N VAL A 20 -13.46 5.40 17.58
CA VAL A 20 -13.87 6.63 18.26
C VAL A 20 -15.28 6.48 18.83
N SER A 21 -16.24 5.98 18.05
CA SER A 21 -17.61 5.75 18.52
C SER A 21 -17.68 4.76 19.69
N ALA A 22 -16.85 3.71 19.68
CA ALA A 22 -16.76 2.74 20.78
C ALA A 22 -16.15 3.38 22.04
N LYS A 23 -15.10 4.19 21.88
CA LYS A 23 -14.45 4.92 22.98
C LYS A 23 -15.37 5.97 23.60
N THR A 24 -16.15 6.69 22.78
CA THR A 24 -17.15 7.66 23.27
C THR A 24 -18.30 6.96 24.00
N ARG A 25 -18.71 5.75 23.58
CA ARG A 25 -19.70 4.93 24.31
C ARG A 25 -19.16 4.43 25.65
N LYS A 26 -17.89 4.01 25.71
CA LYS A 26 -17.21 3.63 26.95
C LYS A 26 -17.12 4.82 27.92
N GLN A 27 -16.72 6.00 27.43
CA GLN A 27 -16.65 7.23 28.22
C GLN A 27 -18.03 7.81 28.60
N ALA A 28 -19.07 7.61 27.78
CA ALA A 28 -20.45 8.00 28.12
C ALA A 28 -21.05 7.09 29.20
N ASN A 29 -20.65 5.81 29.25
CA ASN A 29 -21.00 4.88 30.32
C ASN A 29 -20.22 5.15 31.61
N GLU A 30 -18.96 5.57 31.52
CA GLU A 30 -18.13 5.97 32.66
C GLU A 30 -18.51 7.37 33.19
N GLY A 31 -18.94 8.29 32.31
CA GLY A 31 -19.34 9.66 32.64
C GLY A 31 -20.77 9.80 33.23
N LYS A 32 -21.62 8.77 33.11
CA LYS A 32 -22.94 8.73 33.75
C LYS A 32 -22.92 8.27 35.21
N GLN A 33 -21.74 7.99 35.79
CA GLN A 33 -21.62 7.63 37.21
C GLN A 33 -21.44 8.81 38.18
N ARG A 34 -21.56 10.07 37.74
CA ARG A 34 -21.57 11.21 38.68
C ARG A 34 -22.81 12.09 38.51
N LYS A 35 -23.69 11.94 39.51
CA LYS A 35 -24.85 12.77 39.91
C LYS A 35 -26.21 12.36 39.36
N SER A 36 -26.90 11.46 40.09
CA SER A 36 -28.25 11.69 40.61
C SER A 36 -28.74 10.44 41.35
N SER A 37 -29.14 10.62 42.60
CA SER A 37 -29.78 9.63 43.47
C SER A 37 -31.06 9.09 42.82
N GLY A 38 -31.13 7.78 42.64
CA GLY A 38 -32.32 7.06 42.21
C GLY A 38 -31.97 5.58 42.05
N THR A 39 -31.95 4.86 43.15
CA THR A 39 -31.61 3.44 43.19
C THR A 39 -32.60 2.66 42.32
N LEU A 40 -32.14 2.10 41.19
CA LEU A 40 -32.89 1.04 40.51
C LEU A 40 -32.97 -0.14 41.47
N SER A 41 -34.19 -0.60 41.75
CA SER A 41 -34.42 -1.75 42.61
C SER A 41 -33.72 -2.99 42.06
N GLN A 42 -33.09 -3.78 42.93
CA GLN A 42 -32.38 -5.01 42.58
C GLN A 42 -33.25 -5.98 41.77
N ASN A 43 -34.57 -5.98 42.01
CA ASN A 43 -35.55 -6.77 41.25
C ASN A 43 -35.64 -6.37 39.76
N THR A 44 -35.38 -5.11 39.41
CA THR A 44 -35.35 -4.63 38.03
C THR A 44 -34.06 -5.05 37.32
N ILE A 45 -32.96 -5.17 38.06
CA ILE A 45 -31.67 -5.68 37.55
C ILE A 45 -31.75 -7.19 37.31
N ASP A 46 -32.47 -7.92 38.17
CA ASP A 46 -32.63 -9.37 38.04
C ASP A 46 -33.64 -9.73 36.94
N MET A 47 -34.72 -8.94 36.73
CA MET A 47 -35.62 -9.11 35.58
C MET A 47 -34.94 -8.88 34.21
N LEU A 48 -33.97 -7.97 34.14
CA LEU A 48 -33.22 -7.72 32.90
C LEU A 48 -32.20 -8.84 32.58
N LYS A 49 -31.85 -9.66 33.57
CA LYS A 49 -31.00 -10.85 33.37
C LYS A 49 -31.80 -12.06 32.86
N ASP A 50 -33.08 -12.16 33.20
CA ASP A 50 -33.89 -13.32 32.85
C ASP A 50 -34.68 -13.20 31.53
N GLU A 51 -35.00 -12.00 31.02
CA GLU A 51 -35.91 -11.91 29.87
C GLU A 51 -35.26 -11.96 28.47
N LYS A 52 -33.94 -11.82 28.36
CA LYS A 52 -33.23 -12.07 27.10
C LYS A 52 -31.86 -12.64 27.41
N GLY A 53 -31.78 -13.96 27.47
CA GLY A 53 -30.54 -14.73 27.49
C GLY A 53 -29.69 -14.46 26.25
N ILE A 54 -29.10 -13.27 26.18
CA ILE A 54 -28.05 -12.90 25.25
C ILE A 54 -26.85 -12.59 26.12
N TYR A 55 -26.20 -13.67 26.58
CA TYR A 55 -24.78 -13.62 26.84
C TYR A 55 -24.13 -13.20 25.52
N TYR A 56 -23.96 -11.90 25.31
CA TYR A 56 -22.99 -11.45 24.33
C TYR A 56 -21.67 -12.07 24.75
N GLN A 57 -21.10 -12.89 23.87
CA GLN A 57 -19.80 -13.53 24.02
C GLN A 57 -18.73 -12.44 24.22
N GLY A 58 -18.57 -11.93 25.45
CA GLY A 58 -17.63 -10.87 25.78
C GLY A 58 -16.20 -11.28 25.44
N GLU A 59 -15.85 -12.54 25.68
CA GLU A 59 -14.54 -13.10 25.35
C GLU A 59 -14.28 -13.21 23.84
N ALA A 60 -15.32 -13.51 23.03
CA ALA A 60 -15.17 -13.55 21.57
C ALA A 60 -15.02 -12.15 20.98
N PHE A 61 -15.74 -11.17 21.53
CA PHE A 61 -15.67 -9.77 21.10
C PHE A 61 -14.34 -9.10 21.49
N ASP A 62 -13.85 -9.36 22.70
CA ASP A 62 -12.56 -8.83 23.16
C ASP A 62 -11.39 -9.48 22.37
N SER A 63 -11.48 -10.78 22.07
CA SER A 63 -10.51 -11.46 21.20
C SER A 63 -10.50 -10.91 19.77
N ASP A 64 -11.66 -10.50 19.23
CA ASP A 64 -11.75 -9.90 17.89
C ASP A 64 -11.14 -8.48 17.89
N ILE A 65 -11.31 -7.71 18.98
CA ILE A 65 -10.69 -6.38 19.12
C ILE A 65 -9.16 -6.50 19.18
N GLU A 66 -8.62 -7.39 20.01
CA GLU A 66 -7.16 -7.59 20.13
C GLU A 66 -6.54 -8.00 18.78
N LYS A 67 -7.23 -8.87 18.04
CA LYS A 67 -6.80 -9.26 16.70
C LYS A 67 -6.80 -8.09 15.72
N LEU A 68 -7.82 -7.24 15.76
CA LEU A 68 -7.89 -6.05 14.91
C LEU A 68 -6.80 -5.03 15.26
N GLU A 69 -6.54 -4.80 16.55
CA GLU A 69 -5.44 -3.92 17.00
C GLU A 69 -4.09 -4.42 16.49
N HIS A 70 -3.83 -5.72 16.64
CA HIS A 70 -2.62 -6.35 16.11
C HIS A 70 -2.50 -6.23 14.58
N ASP A 71 -3.58 -6.47 13.85
CA ASP A 71 -3.59 -6.35 12.39
C ASP A 71 -3.37 -4.91 11.92
N ILE A 72 -3.92 -3.93 12.63
CA ILE A 72 -3.67 -2.50 12.38
C ILE A 72 -2.18 -2.18 12.59
N GLU A 73 -1.61 -2.57 13.72
CA GLU A 73 -0.18 -2.33 13.98
C GLU A 73 0.72 -2.95 12.91
N LYS A 74 0.37 -4.16 12.45
CA LYS A 74 1.10 -4.83 11.38
C LYS A 74 0.99 -4.06 10.07
N LEU A 75 -0.22 -3.64 9.69
CA LEU A 75 -0.45 -2.86 8.47
C LEU A 75 0.27 -1.52 8.51
N GLU A 76 0.29 -0.82 9.65
CA GLU A 76 1.03 0.43 9.82
C GLU A 76 2.53 0.25 9.61
N LYS A 77 3.11 -0.81 10.17
CA LYS A 77 4.53 -1.15 9.98
C LYS A 77 4.82 -1.47 8.52
N GLU A 78 3.98 -2.27 7.88
CA GLU A 78 4.14 -2.59 6.45
C GLU A 78 4.02 -1.35 5.56
N ASN A 79 3.09 -0.45 5.87
CA ASN A 79 2.86 0.78 5.12
C ASN A 79 4.05 1.74 5.25
N LYS A 80 4.62 1.91 6.45
CA LYS A 80 5.85 2.71 6.64
C LYS A 80 7.03 2.17 5.82
N ILE A 81 7.20 0.84 5.78
CA ILE A 81 8.25 0.21 4.97
C ILE A 81 8.02 0.47 3.47
N TRP A 82 6.76 0.34 3.03
CA TRP A 82 6.39 0.61 1.64
C TRP A 82 6.66 2.07 1.27
N GLU A 83 6.24 3.02 2.11
CA GLU A 83 6.40 4.46 1.91
C GLU A 83 7.87 4.85 1.81
N MET A 84 8.70 4.37 2.73
CA MET A 84 10.14 4.62 2.71
C MET A 84 10.79 4.12 1.41
N LYS A 85 10.46 2.90 0.98
CA LYS A 85 10.99 2.31 -0.26
C LYS A 85 10.52 3.04 -1.50
N PHE A 86 9.24 3.41 -1.55
CA PHE A 86 8.69 4.12 -2.68
C PHE A 86 9.25 5.55 -2.78
N SER A 87 9.41 6.23 -1.65
CA SER A 87 10.07 7.54 -1.57
C SER A 87 11.51 7.50 -2.09
N PHE A 88 12.27 6.46 -1.72
CA PHE A 88 13.61 6.25 -2.27
C PHE A 88 13.61 6.13 -3.80
N VAL A 89 12.70 5.34 -4.38
CA VAL A 89 12.55 5.18 -5.84
C VAL A 89 12.21 6.52 -6.50
N CYS A 90 11.27 7.28 -5.93
CA CYS A 90 10.88 8.60 -6.42
C CYS A 90 12.05 9.58 -6.42
N SER A 91 12.81 9.67 -5.32
CA SER A 91 13.97 10.56 -5.23
C SER A 91 15.05 10.22 -6.26
N LYS A 92 15.34 8.92 -6.46
CA LYS A 92 16.27 8.48 -7.50
C LYS A 92 15.76 8.83 -8.91
N ARG A 93 14.46 8.66 -9.16
CA ARG A 93 13.83 9.00 -10.44
C ARG A 93 13.90 10.50 -10.74
N GLU A 94 13.70 11.34 -9.74
CA GLU A 94 13.85 12.80 -9.88
C GLU A 94 15.28 13.16 -10.31
N ASN A 95 16.29 12.56 -9.67
CA ASN A 95 17.69 12.74 -10.06
C ASN A 95 17.95 12.28 -11.50
N ALA A 96 17.44 11.11 -11.89
CA ALA A 96 17.56 10.63 -13.28
C ALA A 96 16.90 11.61 -14.28
N THR A 97 15.74 12.14 -13.92
CA THR A 97 15.00 13.12 -14.74
C THR A 97 15.79 14.41 -14.94
N ILE A 98 16.49 14.89 -13.90
CA ILE A 98 17.37 16.06 -14.00
C ILE A 98 18.53 15.78 -14.97
N LEU A 99 19.18 14.62 -14.84
CA LEU A 99 20.25 14.21 -15.74
C LEU A 99 19.76 14.10 -17.20
N GLU A 100 18.57 13.55 -17.43
CA GLU A 100 17.98 13.51 -18.77
C GLU A 100 17.77 14.90 -19.36
N LYS A 101 17.28 15.85 -18.55
CA LYS A 101 17.09 17.25 -18.99
C LYS A 101 18.41 17.92 -19.34
N ASN A 102 19.48 17.54 -18.66
CA ASN A 102 20.84 18.05 -18.92
C ASN A 102 21.54 17.33 -20.10
N GLY A 103 20.88 16.35 -20.73
CA GLY A 103 21.45 15.57 -21.84
C GLY A 103 22.39 14.45 -21.39
N GLU A 104 22.54 14.21 -20.09
CA GLU A 104 23.38 13.16 -19.50
C GLU A 104 22.68 11.79 -19.57
N ASN A 105 22.34 11.35 -20.79
CA ASN A 105 21.48 10.19 -21.05
C ASN A 105 22.03 8.88 -20.46
N LEU A 106 23.35 8.66 -20.50
CA LEU A 106 23.98 7.45 -19.95
C LEU A 106 23.90 7.41 -18.42
N ASN A 107 24.13 8.55 -17.75
CA ASN A 107 24.04 8.65 -16.30
C ASN A 107 22.59 8.47 -15.84
N ALA A 108 21.63 9.09 -16.53
CA ALA A 108 20.22 8.89 -16.27
C ALA A 108 19.80 7.42 -16.44
N LEU A 109 20.22 6.78 -17.54
CA LEU A 109 19.94 5.37 -17.81
C LEU A 109 20.44 4.48 -16.68
N LYS A 110 21.66 4.72 -16.19
CA LYS A 110 22.21 3.97 -15.06
C LYS A 110 21.30 4.06 -13.83
N ILE A 111 20.83 5.26 -13.48
CA ILE A 111 19.94 5.44 -12.31
C ILE A 111 18.60 4.72 -12.52
N TYR A 112 17.99 4.79 -13.70
CA TYR A 112 16.76 4.05 -13.98
C TYR A 112 16.96 2.53 -13.83
N LEU A 113 18.07 1.99 -14.34
CA LEU A 113 18.38 0.56 -14.20
C LEU A 113 18.62 0.16 -12.74
N GLU A 114 19.30 0.99 -11.95
CA GLU A 114 19.47 0.79 -10.51
C GLU A 114 18.12 0.78 -9.77
N ASN A 115 17.21 1.69 -10.13
CA ASN A 115 15.86 1.73 -9.57
C ASN A 115 15.05 0.48 -9.92
N ILE A 116 15.13 0.02 -11.18
CA ILE A 116 14.46 -1.20 -11.64
C ILE A 116 15.03 -2.40 -10.87
N ASP A 117 16.35 -2.55 -10.78
CA ASP A 117 16.99 -3.63 -10.01
C ASP A 117 16.55 -3.62 -8.54
N PHE A 118 16.54 -2.44 -7.91
CA PHE A 118 16.07 -2.30 -6.54
C PHE A 118 14.62 -2.78 -6.40
N CYS A 119 13.72 -2.36 -7.28
CA CYS A 119 12.32 -2.73 -7.21
C CYS A 119 12.08 -4.21 -7.51
N GLU A 120 12.82 -4.79 -8.45
CA GLU A 120 12.67 -6.17 -8.88
C GLU A 120 13.24 -7.18 -7.87
N ASN A 121 14.37 -6.83 -7.23
CA ASN A 121 15.17 -7.81 -6.50
C ASN A 121 15.35 -7.49 -5.01
N LYS A 122 15.16 -6.23 -4.58
CA LYS A 122 15.48 -5.79 -3.20
C LYS A 122 14.26 -5.28 -2.44
N ALA A 123 13.36 -4.59 -3.11
CA ALA A 123 12.21 -3.94 -2.50
C ALA A 123 11.05 -4.93 -2.31
N THR A 124 11.06 -5.66 -1.18
CA THR A 124 9.87 -6.40 -0.78
C THR A 124 8.68 -5.42 -0.65
N LYS A 125 7.51 -5.77 -1.21
CA LYS A 125 6.24 -5.00 -1.23
C LYS A 125 6.05 -3.95 -2.34
N LEU A 126 7.05 -3.61 -3.15
CA LEU A 126 6.81 -2.81 -4.37
C LEU A 126 6.34 -3.72 -5.51
N ASN A 127 5.48 -3.21 -6.37
CA ASN A 127 4.98 -3.91 -7.55
C ASN A 127 5.36 -3.17 -8.84
N TYR A 128 5.13 -3.80 -10.00
CA TYR A 128 5.47 -3.27 -11.31
C TYR A 128 5.01 -1.82 -11.52
N ASN A 129 3.81 -1.46 -11.08
CA ASN A 129 3.26 -0.12 -11.27
C ASN A 129 4.11 0.97 -10.58
N ASN A 130 4.86 0.62 -9.54
CA ASN A 130 5.71 1.58 -8.83
C ASN A 130 6.92 2.04 -9.68
N TYR A 131 7.37 1.24 -10.65
CA TYR A 131 8.58 1.49 -11.45
C TYR A 131 8.42 1.24 -12.95
N ALA A 132 7.21 0.97 -13.45
CA ALA A 132 6.90 0.87 -14.87
C ALA A 132 7.35 2.12 -15.66
N HIS A 133 7.30 3.30 -15.02
CA HIS A 133 7.84 4.52 -15.59
C HIS A 133 9.35 4.40 -15.87
N ASP A 134 10.13 3.90 -14.91
CA ASP A 134 11.58 3.76 -15.03
C ASP A 134 11.94 2.79 -16.16
N ILE A 135 11.20 1.69 -16.30
CA ILE A 135 11.35 0.74 -17.43
C ILE A 135 11.16 1.47 -18.77
N ASN A 136 10.07 2.23 -18.90
CA ASN A 136 9.78 2.96 -20.13
C ASN A 136 10.86 4.00 -20.46
N ARG A 137 11.39 4.70 -19.45
CA ARG A 137 12.50 5.63 -19.63
C ARG A 137 13.78 4.92 -20.05
N ALA A 138 14.13 3.80 -19.41
CA ALA A 138 15.30 3.00 -19.77
C ALA A 138 15.23 2.54 -21.24
N ILE A 139 14.08 2.06 -21.71
CA ILE A 139 13.88 1.68 -23.12
C ILE A 139 14.16 2.86 -24.06
N ILE A 140 13.61 4.05 -23.75
CA ILE A 140 13.82 5.25 -24.57
C ILE A 140 15.30 5.65 -24.60
N LEU A 141 15.97 5.60 -23.44
CA LEU A 141 17.37 6.00 -23.31
C LEU A 141 18.33 5.03 -24.00
N TYR A 142 18.06 3.73 -23.96
CA TYR A 142 18.83 2.76 -24.75
C TYR A 142 18.73 3.07 -26.26
N SER A 143 17.54 3.42 -26.76
CA SER A 143 17.38 3.83 -28.16
C SER A 143 18.13 5.13 -28.46
N LYS A 144 18.02 6.15 -27.60
CA LYS A 144 18.72 7.45 -27.77
C LYS A 144 20.24 7.33 -27.75
N THR A 145 20.77 6.32 -27.07
CA THR A 145 22.21 6.07 -26.94
C THR A 145 22.70 5.00 -27.92
N ASN A 146 21.86 4.59 -28.88
CA ASN A 146 22.16 3.59 -29.91
C ASN A 146 22.62 2.22 -29.37
N GLN A 147 22.22 1.87 -28.15
CA GLN A 147 22.56 0.60 -27.50
C GLN A 147 21.56 -0.51 -27.88
N HIS A 148 21.39 -0.76 -29.18
CA HIS A 148 20.32 -1.62 -29.70
C HIS A 148 20.42 -3.08 -29.24
N GLU A 149 21.62 -3.65 -29.19
CA GLU A 149 21.80 -5.05 -28.73
C GLU A 149 21.47 -5.22 -27.24
N VAL A 150 21.86 -4.25 -26.41
CA VAL A 150 21.49 -4.23 -24.98
C VAL A 150 19.98 -4.07 -24.84
N LEU A 151 19.36 -3.22 -25.66
CA LEU A 151 17.92 -3.03 -25.67
C LEU A 151 17.17 -4.31 -26.05
N LYS A 152 17.65 -5.09 -27.04
CA LYS A 152 17.05 -6.38 -27.39
C LYS A 152 17.02 -7.35 -26.21
N GLY A 153 18.14 -7.50 -25.52
CA GLY A 153 18.24 -8.33 -24.32
C GLY A 153 17.33 -7.83 -23.20
N PHE A 154 17.29 -6.52 -22.99
CA PHE A 154 16.43 -5.89 -21.99
C PHE A 154 14.94 -6.13 -22.28
N LEU A 155 14.47 -5.89 -23.51
CA LEU A 155 13.08 -6.13 -23.92
C LEU A 155 12.70 -7.61 -23.78
N SER A 156 13.58 -8.53 -24.19
CA SER A 156 13.34 -9.97 -24.08
C SER A 156 13.13 -10.41 -22.62
N LYS A 157 13.95 -9.87 -21.70
CA LYS A 157 13.78 -10.09 -20.26
C LYS A 157 12.44 -9.56 -19.75
N LEU A 158 12.05 -8.34 -20.15
CA LEU A 158 10.79 -7.72 -19.73
C LEU A 158 9.58 -8.53 -20.21
N ILE A 159 9.56 -8.95 -21.49
CA ILE A 159 8.47 -9.75 -22.06
C ILE A 159 8.28 -11.07 -21.29
N THR A 160 9.40 -11.71 -20.93
CA THR A 160 9.36 -12.97 -20.17
C THR A 160 8.81 -12.74 -18.76
N ARG A 161 9.27 -11.70 -18.08
CA ARG A 161 8.93 -11.42 -16.68
C ARG A 161 7.52 -10.86 -16.51
N TYR A 162 7.12 -9.95 -17.38
CA TYR A 162 5.89 -9.14 -17.28
C TYR A 162 4.92 -9.49 -18.41
N LYS A 163 4.79 -10.78 -18.73
CA LYS A 163 3.97 -11.27 -19.85
C LYS A 163 2.50 -10.85 -19.79
N ASN A 164 1.99 -10.56 -18.59
CA ASN A 164 0.60 -10.18 -18.34
C ASN A 164 0.39 -8.65 -18.28
N GLU A 165 1.46 -7.86 -18.32
CA GLU A 165 1.35 -6.41 -18.30
C GLU A 165 0.93 -5.89 -19.67
N LYS A 166 0.13 -4.81 -19.68
CA LYS A 166 -0.42 -4.23 -20.90
C LYS A 166 0.67 -3.83 -21.90
N GLU A 167 1.81 -3.35 -21.39
CA GLU A 167 2.95 -2.90 -22.19
C GLU A 167 3.69 -4.04 -22.89
N CYS A 168 3.48 -5.31 -22.49
CA CYS A 168 4.18 -6.46 -23.05
C CYS A 168 4.04 -6.54 -24.59
N GLN A 169 2.84 -6.31 -25.12
CA GLN A 169 2.60 -6.31 -26.56
C GLN A 169 3.36 -5.19 -27.28
N ASP A 170 3.54 -4.04 -26.64
CA ASP A 170 4.30 -2.94 -27.21
C ASP A 170 5.81 -3.22 -27.18
N TRP A 171 6.31 -3.90 -26.15
CA TRP A 171 7.70 -4.36 -26.11
C TRP A 171 8.00 -5.40 -27.18
N ILE A 172 7.09 -6.35 -27.43
CA ILE A 172 7.21 -7.33 -28.53
C ILE A 172 7.32 -6.60 -29.87
N LYS A 173 6.42 -5.65 -30.15
CA LYS A 173 6.45 -4.84 -31.37
C LYS A 173 7.71 -3.99 -31.51
N ARG A 174 8.27 -3.50 -30.40
CA ARG A 174 9.54 -2.77 -30.41
C ARG A 174 10.71 -3.70 -30.71
N LEU A 175 10.73 -4.87 -30.08
CA LEU A 175 11.77 -5.88 -30.28
C LEU A 175 11.81 -6.35 -31.74
N SER A 176 10.65 -6.58 -32.38
CA SER A 176 10.58 -6.99 -33.78
C SER A 176 11.07 -5.94 -34.77
N LYS A 177 11.14 -4.66 -34.39
CA LYS A 177 11.67 -3.57 -35.22
C LYS A 177 13.18 -3.38 -35.07
N LEU A 178 13.79 -4.04 -34.09
CA LEU A 178 15.23 -4.01 -33.85
C LEU A 178 15.94 -5.22 -34.49
N GLN A 179 15.18 -6.23 -34.93
CA GLN A 179 15.65 -7.38 -35.70
C GLN A 179 15.92 -6.97 -37.15
#